data_AF-A0A3B9G671-F1
#
_entry.id   AF-A0A3B9G671-F1
#
_cell.length_a   1.000
_cell.length_b   1.000
_cell.length_c   1.000
_cell.angle_alpha   90.00
_cell.angle_beta   90.00
_cell.angle_gamma   90.00
#
_symmetry.space_group_name_H-M   'P 1'
#
loop_
_entity.id
_entity.type
_entity.pdbx_description
1 polymer ?
#
loop_
_entity_poly.entity_id
_entity_poly.type
_entity_poly.pdbx_seq_one_letter_code
_entity_poly.pdbx_strand_id
1 'polypeptide(L)'
;MNCPHHIKIFDSEHRSYRDLPVRLAEFGTVYRWEQSGELGGLTRVRSFTQDDAHLFCTPEQVGEEIQGCLGLVKKVLTTLGMSDYGVRLSLRDPDSDKYVGDPENWDKAEAALREAVQTLEVDYTEE
;
A
#
# COMPACT_ATOMS: atom_id res chain seq x y z
N MET A 1 -8.81 9.64 3.02
CA MET A 1 -8.46 8.30 2.52
C MET A 1 -9.60 7.83 1.65
N ASN A 2 -9.34 7.18 0.51
CA ASN A 2 -10.38 6.79 -0.43
C ASN A 2 -10.85 5.34 -0.25
N CYS A 3 -10.12 4.54 0.53
CA CYS A 3 -10.39 3.14 0.84
C CYS A 3 -11.87 2.78 1.04
N PRO A 4 -12.65 3.45 1.94
CA PRO A 4 -14.05 3.09 2.16
C PRO A 4 -14.93 3.28 0.92
N HIS A 5 -14.62 4.25 0.06
CA HIS A 5 -15.35 4.46 -1.19
C HIS A 5 -15.03 3.36 -2.20
N HIS A 6 -13.76 2.96 -2.31
CA HIS A 6 -13.37 1.85 -3.20
C HIS A 6 -13.95 0.52 -2.73
N ILE A 7 -14.04 0.29 -1.42
CA ILE A 7 -14.77 -0.87 -0.86
C ILE A 7 -16.24 -0.83 -1.29
N LYS A 8 -16.90 0.33 -1.23
CA LYS A 8 -18.30 0.46 -1.67
C LYS A 8 -18.49 0.27 -3.17
N ILE A 9 -17.51 0.66 -3.98
CA ILE A 9 -17.51 0.37 -5.42
C ILE A 9 -17.37 -1.14 -5.66
N PHE A 10 -16.45 -1.80 -4.96
CA PHE A 10 -16.29 -3.26 -5.06
C PHE A 10 -17.56 -4.01 -4.63
N ASP A 11 -18.21 -3.55 -3.54
CA ASP A 11 -19.46 -4.10 -2.98
C ASP A 11 -20.70 -3.84 -3.86
N SER A 12 -20.61 -2.96 -4.86
CA SER A 12 -21.76 -2.60 -5.71
C SER A 12 -22.19 -3.70 -6.68
N GLU A 13 -21.32 -4.67 -6.94
CA GLU A 13 -21.56 -5.77 -7.87
C GLU A 13 -21.09 -7.11 -7.29
N HIS A 14 -21.80 -8.20 -7.61
CA HIS A 14 -21.34 -9.53 -7.25
C HIS A 14 -20.12 -9.91 -8.10
N ARG A 15 -19.09 -10.47 -7.48
CA ARG A 15 -17.85 -10.91 -8.14
C ARG A 15 -17.57 -12.37 -7.85
N SER A 16 -17.16 -13.11 -8.87
CA SER A 16 -16.62 -14.46 -8.77
C SER A 16 -15.13 -14.40 -8.40
N TYR A 17 -14.58 -15.50 -7.84
CA TYR A 17 -13.13 -15.64 -7.69
C TYR A 17 -12.38 -15.52 -9.02
N ARG A 18 -13.05 -15.81 -10.15
CA ARG A 18 -12.50 -15.66 -11.51
C ARG A 18 -12.36 -14.21 -11.95
N ASP A 19 -13.09 -13.30 -11.32
CA ASP A 19 -13.05 -11.87 -11.62
C ASP A 19 -11.93 -11.18 -10.83
N LEU A 20 -11.29 -11.89 -9.88
CA LEU A 20 -10.15 -11.41 -9.12
C LEU A 20 -8.84 -11.70 -9.89
N PRO A 21 -7.89 -10.75 -9.90
CA PRO A 21 -7.84 -9.53 -9.08
C PRO A 21 -8.60 -8.34 -9.71
N VAL A 22 -9.35 -7.61 -8.89
CA VAL A 22 -9.98 -6.33 -9.26
C VAL A 22 -9.11 -5.18 -8.77
N ARG A 23 -8.76 -4.24 -9.66
CA ARG A 23 -7.91 -3.09 -9.35
C ARG A 23 -8.70 -1.81 -9.56
N LEU A 24 -8.95 -1.06 -8.49
CA LEU A 24 -9.61 0.25 -8.55
C LEU A 24 -8.55 1.32 -8.34
N ALA A 25 -8.46 2.30 -9.23
CA ALA A 25 -7.51 3.40 -9.16
C ALA A 25 -8.22 4.75 -9.35
N GLU A 26 -7.77 5.76 -8.61
CA GLU A 26 -8.38 7.09 -8.60
C GLU A 26 -7.34 8.15 -8.24
N PHE A 27 -7.38 9.30 -8.93
CA PHE A 27 -6.74 10.52 -8.44
C PHE A 27 -7.62 11.16 -7.35
N GLY A 28 -7.63 10.56 -6.16
CA GLY A 28 -8.56 10.91 -5.10
C GLY A 28 -8.05 12.05 -4.22
N THR A 29 -8.81 13.16 -4.15
CA THR A 29 -8.53 14.27 -3.25
C THR A 29 -8.96 13.93 -1.82
N VAL A 30 -8.02 14.04 -0.88
CA VAL A 30 -8.26 13.77 0.53
C VAL A 30 -7.85 14.96 1.39
N TYR A 31 -8.39 14.98 2.61
CA TYR A 31 -8.09 16.00 3.61
C TYR A 31 -7.58 15.34 4.88
N ARG A 32 -6.52 15.91 5.47
CA ARG A 32 -6.01 15.54 6.79
C ARG A 32 -5.92 16.77 7.67
N TRP A 33 -6.39 16.66 8.91
CA TRP A 33 -6.31 17.74 9.88
C TRP A 33 -4.93 17.77 10.55
N GLU A 34 -3.91 18.10 9.75
CA GLU A 34 -2.52 18.23 10.22
C GLU A 34 -2.37 19.42 11.17
N GLN A 35 -1.48 19.30 12.17
CA GLN A 35 -1.21 20.37 13.12
C GLN A 35 -0.65 21.60 12.39
N SER A 36 -1.05 22.81 12.79
CA SER A 36 -0.67 24.03 12.09
C SER A 36 0.85 24.25 12.05
N GLY A 37 1.58 23.80 13.09
CA GLY A 37 3.04 23.88 13.16
C GLY A 37 3.78 22.87 12.30
N GLU A 38 3.09 21.86 11.75
CA GLU A 38 3.69 20.83 10.91
C GLU A 38 3.55 21.13 9.41
N LEU A 39 2.77 22.14 9.03
CA LEU A 39 2.55 22.48 7.62
C LEU A 39 3.83 23.03 7.00
N GLY A 40 4.16 22.54 5.80
CA GLY A 40 5.38 22.92 5.10
C GLY A 40 5.20 22.90 3.58
N GLY A 41 5.18 24.09 2.97
CA GLY A 41 5.12 24.25 1.51
C GLY A 41 4.11 23.33 0.82
N LEU A 42 4.60 22.51 -0.12
CA LEU A 42 3.84 21.44 -0.77
C LEU A 42 4.16 20.04 -0.22
N THR A 43 5.13 19.92 0.69
CA THR A 43 5.59 18.62 1.23
C THR A 43 4.68 18.11 2.34
N ARG A 44 4.02 19.01 3.09
CA ARG A 44 3.04 18.65 4.13
C ARG A 44 1.88 19.65 4.14
N VAL A 45 0.72 19.19 3.65
CA VAL A 45 -0.49 20.00 3.41
C VAL A 45 -1.74 19.33 3.98
N ARG A 46 -2.80 20.11 4.18
CA ARG A 46 -4.09 19.59 4.65
C ARG A 46 -4.98 19.02 3.55
N SER A 47 -4.72 19.36 2.29
CA SER A 47 -5.47 18.89 1.13
C SER A 47 -4.50 18.49 0.04
N PHE A 48 -4.64 17.27 -0.46
CA PHE A 48 -3.78 16.71 -1.50
C PHE A 48 -4.53 15.64 -2.28
N THR A 49 -4.06 15.40 -3.51
CA THR A 49 -4.61 14.37 -4.40
C THR A 49 -3.55 13.30 -4.57
N GLN A 50 -3.92 12.05 -4.29
CA GLN A 50 -3.04 10.90 -4.42
C GLN A 50 -3.42 10.11 -5.67
N ASP A 51 -2.43 9.53 -6.34
CA ASP A 51 -2.57 8.44 -7.29
C ASP A 51 -2.93 7.13 -6.56
N ASP A 52 -4.08 7.12 -5.91
CA ASP A 52 -4.51 6.08 -4.98
C ASP A 52 -5.09 4.87 -5.71
N ALA A 53 -4.83 3.67 -5.21
CA ALA A 53 -5.37 2.44 -5.77
C ALA A 53 -5.62 1.38 -4.69
N HIS A 54 -6.71 0.63 -4.85
CA HIS A 54 -7.08 -0.48 -4.00
C HIS A 54 -7.27 -1.74 -4.84
N LEU A 55 -6.50 -2.77 -4.50
CA LEU A 55 -6.49 -4.04 -5.19
C LEU A 55 -7.22 -5.08 -4.32
N PHE A 56 -8.23 -5.71 -4.89
CA PHE A 56 -8.99 -6.79 -4.29
C PHE A 56 -8.58 -8.09 -4.97
N CYS A 57 -7.98 -9.01 -4.22
CA CYS A 57 -7.41 -10.25 -4.74
C CYS A 57 -7.62 -11.39 -3.75
N THR A 58 -7.40 -12.63 -4.20
CA THR A 58 -7.39 -13.79 -3.29
C THR A 58 -6.07 -13.86 -2.52
N PRO A 59 -6.01 -14.58 -1.37
CA PRO A 59 -4.77 -14.72 -0.60
C PRO A 59 -3.58 -15.24 -1.42
N GLU A 60 -3.82 -16.12 -2.38
CA GLU A 60 -2.80 -16.71 -3.24
C GLU A 60 -2.23 -15.70 -4.25
N GLN A 61 -3.01 -14.66 -4.60
CA GLN A 61 -2.63 -13.62 -5.56
C GLN A 61 -1.84 -12.47 -4.90
N VAL A 62 -1.84 -12.36 -3.56
CA VAL A 62 -1.23 -11.24 -2.83
C VAL A 62 0.24 -11.03 -3.20
N GLY A 63 1.04 -12.10 -3.25
CA GLY A 63 2.46 -12.01 -3.59
C GLY A 63 2.71 -11.42 -4.98
N GLU A 64 1.97 -11.91 -5.99
CA GLU A 64 2.06 -11.43 -7.37
C GLU A 64 1.64 -9.96 -7.50
N GLU A 65 0.54 -9.56 -6.84
CA GLU A 65 0.06 -8.18 -6.86
C GLU A 65 1.04 -7.20 -6.18
N ILE A 66 1.67 -7.60 -5.07
CA ILE A 66 2.69 -6.78 -4.41
C ILE A 66 3.91 -6.61 -5.34
N GLN A 67 4.40 -7.69 -5.95
CA GLN A 67 5.53 -7.63 -6.89
C GLN A 67 5.21 -6.74 -8.09
N GLY A 68 4.00 -6.84 -8.64
CA GLY A 68 3.53 -5.96 -9.72
C GLY A 68 3.52 -4.49 -9.32
N CYS A 69 3.02 -4.17 -8.11
CA CYS A 69 3.03 -2.81 -7.57
C CYS A 69 4.45 -2.27 -7.39
N LEU A 70 5.35 -3.05 -6.81
CA LEU A 70 6.74 -2.63 -6.60
C LEU A 70 7.50 -2.45 -7.93
N GLY A 71 7.21 -3.29 -8.93
CA GLY A 71 7.73 -3.13 -10.29
C GLY A 71 7.26 -1.83 -10.95
N LEU A 72 5.99 -1.44 -10.73
CA LEU A 72 5.46 -0.17 -11.20
C LEU A 72 6.17 1.02 -10.53
N VAL A 73 6.36 0.97 -9.20
CA VAL A 73 7.09 2.00 -8.45
C VAL A 73 8.53 2.13 -8.97
N LYS A 74 9.26 1.01 -9.13
CA LYS A 74 10.63 1.01 -9.68
C LYS A 74 10.68 1.64 -11.06
N LYS A 75 9.72 1.33 -11.93
CA LYS A 75 9.60 1.92 -13.28
C LYS A 75 9.40 3.44 -13.21
N VAL A 76 8.51 3.92 -12.35
CA VAL A 76 8.24 5.36 -12.18
C VAL A 76 9.48 6.08 -11.65
N LEU A 77 10.10 5.60 -10.57
CA LEU A 77 11.31 6.19 -10.00
C LEU A 77 12.45 6.26 -11.02
N THR A 78 12.69 5.16 -11.76
CA THR A 78 13.70 5.11 -12.82
C THR A 78 13.41 6.12 -13.92
N THR A 79 12.15 6.24 -14.34
CA THR A 79 11.73 7.19 -15.40
C THR A 79 11.91 8.65 -14.96
N LEU A 80 11.70 8.93 -13.68
CA LEU A 80 11.92 10.26 -13.09
C LEU A 80 13.39 10.55 -12.74
N GLY A 81 14.30 9.59 -12.95
CA GLY A 81 15.72 9.73 -12.61
C GLY A 81 16.00 9.70 -11.10
N MET A 82 15.09 9.14 -10.30
CA MET A 82 15.24 9.01 -8.85
C MET A 82 15.97 7.71 -8.52
N SER A 83 17.28 7.80 -8.31
CA SER A 83 18.15 6.66 -7.96
C SER A 83 18.54 6.58 -6.49
N ASP A 84 18.29 7.63 -5.71
CA ASP A 84 18.63 7.72 -4.28
C ASP A 84 17.36 7.57 -3.43
N TYR A 85 17.04 6.34 -3.05
CA TYR A 85 15.92 6.01 -2.17
C TYR A 85 16.24 4.78 -1.32
N GLY A 86 15.68 4.73 -0.11
CA GLY A 86 15.72 3.56 0.76
C GLY A 86 14.39 2.83 0.76
N VAL A 87 14.41 1.52 0.97
CA VAL A 87 13.20 0.71 1.17
C VAL A 87 13.07 0.34 2.64
N ARG A 88 11.86 0.45 3.19
CA ARG A 88 11.57 0.09 4.58
C ARG A 88 10.32 -0.78 4.64
N LEU A 89 10.44 -1.91 5.31
CA LEU A 89 9.31 -2.75 5.72
C LEU A 89 8.83 -2.29 7.09
N SER A 90 7.53 -2.02 7.22
CA SER A 90 6.90 -1.71 8.51
C SER A 90 6.08 -2.92 8.97
N LEU A 91 6.44 -3.46 10.12
CA LEU A 91 5.87 -4.67 10.72
C LEU A 91 5.03 -4.32 11.95
N ARG A 92 4.38 -5.32 12.56
CA ARG A 92 3.74 -5.10 13.86
C ARG A 92 4.76 -5.13 14.99
N ASP A 93 4.56 -4.30 15.99
CA ASP A 93 5.21 -4.44 17.29
C ASP A 93 4.51 -5.57 18.08
N PRO A 94 5.20 -6.71 18.34
CA PRO A 94 4.62 -7.86 19.00
C PRO A 94 4.18 -7.60 20.44
N ASP A 95 4.72 -6.55 21.08
CA ASP A 95 4.42 -6.20 22.47
C ASP A 95 3.27 -5.17 22.60
N SER A 96 2.69 -4.73 21.49
CA SER A 96 1.59 -3.75 21.49
C SER A 96 0.21 -4.40 21.39
N ASP A 97 -0.71 -3.93 22.23
CA ASP A 97 -2.14 -4.26 22.22
C ASP A 97 -2.95 -3.49 21.15
N LYS A 98 -2.30 -2.63 20.35
CA LYS A 98 -2.95 -1.79 19.34
C LYS A 98 -3.31 -2.53 18.05
N TYR A 99 -2.68 -3.68 17.81
CA TYR A 99 -2.90 -4.44 16.58
C TYR A 99 -4.17 -5.28 16.68
N VAL A 100 -5.06 -5.12 15.71
CA VAL A 100 -6.35 -5.82 15.63
C VAL A 100 -6.28 -6.96 14.62
N GLY A 101 -7.20 -7.91 14.75
CA GLY A 101 -7.34 -9.05 13.85
C GLY A 101 -6.62 -10.31 14.35
N ASP A 102 -6.64 -11.34 13.52
CA ASP A 102 -6.04 -12.63 13.83
C ASP A 102 -4.51 -12.56 13.71
N PRO A 103 -3.74 -13.01 14.72
CA PRO A 103 -2.28 -13.12 14.62
C PRO A 103 -1.79 -13.88 13.38
N GLU A 104 -2.52 -14.88 12.91
CA GLU A 104 -2.13 -15.65 11.72
C GLU A 104 -2.18 -14.80 10.44
N ASN A 105 -3.11 -13.84 10.36
CA ASN A 105 -3.21 -12.96 9.19
C ASN A 105 -2.05 -11.97 9.13
N TRP A 106 -1.58 -11.52 10.29
CA TRP A 106 -0.37 -10.72 10.40
C TRP A 106 0.85 -11.50 9.96
N ASP A 107 1.03 -12.74 10.44
CA ASP A 107 2.17 -13.57 10.05
C ASP A 107 2.21 -13.80 8.52
N LYS A 108 1.04 -14.02 7.90
CA LYS A 108 0.92 -14.15 6.44
C LYS A 108 1.26 -12.84 5.72
N ALA A 109 0.76 -11.70 6.20
CA ALA A 109 1.02 -10.39 5.59
C ALA A 109 2.51 -10.01 5.67
N GLU A 110 3.13 -10.19 6.82
CA GLU A 110 4.56 -9.89 7.00
C GLU A 110 5.45 -10.82 6.19
N ALA A 111 5.11 -12.12 6.11
CA ALA A 111 5.82 -13.06 5.26
C ALA A 111 5.75 -12.66 3.78
N ALA A 112 4.56 -12.28 3.29
CA ALA A 112 4.37 -11.82 1.92
C ALA A 112 5.17 -10.54 1.60
N LEU A 113 5.23 -9.60 2.55
CA LEU A 113 6.05 -8.38 2.40
C LEU A 113 7.55 -8.68 2.36
N ARG A 114 8.03 -9.58 3.23
CA ARG A 114 9.45 -10.00 3.24
C ARG A 114 9.85 -10.72 1.95
N GLU A 115 9.00 -11.60 1.46
CA GLU A 115 9.23 -12.26 0.18
C GLU A 115 9.27 -11.25 -0.97
N ALA A 116 8.31 -10.32 -1.01
CA ALA A 116 8.25 -9.31 -2.06
C ALA A 116 9.47 -8.39 -2.09
N VAL A 117 9.96 -7.92 -0.94
CA VAL A 117 11.14 -7.04 -0.90
C VAL A 117 12.43 -7.77 -1.32
N GLN A 118 12.56 -9.06 -1.00
CA GLN A 118 13.70 -9.87 -1.43
C GLN A 118 13.80 -9.97 -2.95
N THR A 119 12.68 -9.97 -3.67
CA THR A 119 12.67 -9.98 -5.14
C THR A 119 13.12 -8.67 -5.79
N LEU A 120 13.15 -7.56 -5.06
CA LEU A 120 13.54 -6.27 -5.61
C LEU A 120 15.05 -6.08 -5.73
N GLU A 121 15.84 -6.91 -5.04
CA GLU A 121 17.30 -6.83 -4.96
C GLU A 121 17.78 -5.43 -4.51
N VAL A 122 17.09 -4.86 -3.53
CA VAL A 122 17.42 -3.55 -2.94
C VAL A 122 17.70 -3.69 -1.46
N ASP A 123 18.60 -2.86 -0.94
CA ASP A 123 18.81 -2.76 0.50
C ASP A 123 17.52 -2.26 1.18
N TYR A 124 17.09 -2.96 2.23
CA TYR A 124 15.91 -2.60 2.99
C TYR A 124 16.14 -2.74 4.49
N THR A 125 15.36 -1.99 5.27
CA THR A 125 15.33 -2.11 6.74
C THR A 125 13.97 -2.60 7.20
N GLU A 126 13.92 -3.38 8.29
CA GLU A 126 12.69 -3.78 8.97
C GLU A 126 12.51 -2.92 10.23
N GLU A 127 11.30 -2.40 10.45
CA GLU A 127 10.89 -1.62 11.63
C GLU A 127 9.54 -2.09 12.16
#